data_AF-H4FD73-F1
#
_entry.id   AF-H4FD73-F1
#
_cell.length_a   1.000
_cell.length_b   1.000
_cell.length_c   1.000
_cell.angle_alpha   90.00
_cell.angle_beta   90.00
_cell.angle_gamma   90.00
#
_symmetry.space_group_name_H-M   'P 1'
#
loop_
_entity.id
_entity.type
_entity.pdbx_description
1 polymer ?
#
loop_
_entity_poly.entity_id
_entity_poly.type
_entity_poly.pdbx_seq_one_letter_code
_entity_poly.pdbx_strand_id
1 'polypeptide(L)'
;MRLNRMGYEVATLTLPTLEDAPTRFPVWLGQRTRWYKGWLQTWLVLMRNPRRTMREMRPMPFFVFQLLIGGMLISALSHPALLSFITLSVLSMLQSPASDSSAFTKVMLAIDMVNILGSYAVFYVSGSMPMSPREKSSLGRCWLYIPVYWMAISIAAWKAVIELRLRPFYWSKTPHLPSRSLAPNARIDGQGAVFAA
;
A
#
# COMPACT_ATOMS: atom_id res chain seq x y z
N MET A 1 14.23 11.29 1.74
CA MET A 1 15.36 10.75 0.94
C MET A 1 16.43 11.79 0.60
N ARG A 2 16.11 12.88 -0.12
CA ARG A 2 17.12 13.92 -0.43
C ARG A 2 17.68 14.60 0.82
N LEU A 3 16.82 15.04 1.74
CA LEU A 3 17.21 15.64 3.02
C LEU A 3 18.10 14.71 3.86
N ASN A 4 17.72 13.44 3.98
CA ASN A 4 18.51 12.43 4.67
C ASN A 4 19.90 12.20 4.06
N ARG A 5 20.03 12.20 2.72
CA ARG A 5 21.34 12.15 2.03
C ARG A 5 22.23 13.37 2.28
N MET A 6 21.65 14.48 2.75
CA MET A 6 22.37 15.68 3.16
C MET A 6 22.59 15.73 4.69
N GLY A 7 22.26 14.66 5.42
CA GLY A 7 22.42 14.58 6.86
C GLY A 7 21.29 15.18 7.69
N TYR A 8 20.20 15.64 7.06
CA TYR A 8 19.04 16.17 7.80
C TYR A 8 18.09 15.06 8.26
N GLU A 9 17.42 15.34 9.37
CA GLU A 9 16.33 14.53 9.92
C GLU A 9 14.98 15.12 9.54
N VAL A 10 13.96 14.26 9.45
CA VAL A 10 12.59 14.65 9.15
C VAL A 10 11.69 13.98 10.17
N ALA A 11 10.75 14.74 10.73
CA ALA A 11 9.74 14.26 11.66
C ALA A 11 8.33 14.51 11.10
N THR A 12 7.34 13.82 11.67
CA THR A 12 5.92 13.99 11.34
C THR A 12 5.19 14.65 12.50
N LEU A 13 4.25 15.53 12.20
CA LEU A 13 3.31 16.08 13.18
C LEU A 13 2.21 15.05 13.47
N THR A 14 1.68 15.05 14.68
CA THR A 14 0.61 14.12 15.11
C THR A 14 -0.79 14.57 14.68
N LEU A 15 -0.94 15.84 14.28
CA LEU A 15 -2.22 16.39 13.85
C LEU A 15 -2.64 15.80 12.49
N PRO A 16 -3.87 15.28 12.36
CA PRO A 16 -4.35 14.74 11.09
C PRO A 16 -4.57 15.86 10.08
N THR A 17 -4.19 15.60 8.83
CA THR A 17 -4.65 16.39 7.68
C THR A 17 -5.77 15.62 7.00
N LEU A 18 -6.97 16.17 7.02
CA LEU A 18 -8.14 15.52 6.43
C LEU A 18 -8.21 15.85 4.93
N GLU A 19 -8.25 14.82 4.10
CA GLU A 19 -8.42 14.92 2.66
C GLU A 19 -9.56 14.01 2.21
N ASP A 20 -10.31 14.44 1.18
CA ASP A 20 -11.39 13.63 0.62
C ASP A 20 -10.83 12.41 -0.12
N ALA A 21 -11.33 11.22 0.26
CA ALA A 21 -10.99 9.99 -0.42
C ALA A 21 -11.75 9.87 -1.76
N PRO A 22 -11.12 9.34 -2.82
CA PRO A 22 -11.82 9.11 -4.08
C PRO A 22 -12.90 8.04 -3.93
N THR A 23 -14.14 8.38 -4.29
CA THR A 23 -15.31 7.49 -4.18
C THR A 23 -15.59 6.69 -5.45
N ARG A 24 -14.96 7.05 -6.57
CA ARG A 24 -15.14 6.38 -7.87
C ARG A 24 -13.88 5.62 -8.27
N PHE A 25 -14.05 4.37 -8.68
CA PHE A 25 -12.94 3.48 -9.04
C PHE A 25 -11.96 4.07 -10.09
N PRO A 26 -12.40 4.70 -11.21
CA PRO A 26 -11.46 5.27 -12.18
C PRO A 26 -10.59 6.39 -11.60
N VAL A 27 -11.15 7.20 -10.70
CA VAL A 27 -10.44 8.28 -10.01
C VAL A 27 -9.42 7.69 -9.03
N TRP A 28 -9.84 6.70 -8.24
CA TRP A 28 -8.97 5.96 -7.33
C TRP A 28 -7.82 5.28 -8.08
N LEU A 29 -8.12 4.61 -9.20
CA LEU A 29 -7.12 3.93 -10.02
C LEU A 29 -6.11 4.93 -10.61
N GLY A 30 -6.57 6.06 -11.13
CA GLY A 30 -5.71 7.14 -11.61
C GLY A 30 -4.81 7.69 -10.49
N GLN A 31 -5.37 7.92 -9.30
CA GLN A 31 -4.63 8.38 -8.13
C GLN A 31 -3.54 7.38 -7.70
N ARG A 32 -3.90 6.10 -7.55
CA ARG A 32 -2.96 5.05 -7.12
C ARG A 32 -1.89 4.76 -8.17
N THR A 33 -2.25 4.73 -9.45
CA THR A 33 -1.29 4.61 -10.56
C THR A 33 -0.23 5.71 -10.46
N ARG A 34 -0.67 6.95 -10.22
CA ARG A 34 0.22 8.10 -10.06
C ARG A 34 1.22 7.93 -8.91
N TRP A 35 0.74 7.45 -7.77
CA TRP A 35 1.59 7.20 -6.60
C TRP A 35 2.63 6.12 -6.88
N TYR A 36 2.21 4.97 -7.42
CA TYR A 36 3.11 3.89 -7.83
C TYR A 36 4.16 4.35 -8.83
N LYS A 37 3.77 5.18 -9.80
CA LYS A 37 4.70 5.75 -10.78
C LYS A 37 5.76 6.61 -10.11
N GLY A 38 5.37 7.47 -9.17
CA GLY A 38 6.31 8.30 -8.40
C GLY A 38 7.27 7.47 -7.53
N TRP A 39 6.77 6.43 -6.87
CA TRP A 39 7.60 5.51 -6.09
C TRP A 39 8.56 4.71 -6.96
N LEU A 40 8.12 4.19 -8.10
CA LEU A 40 8.98 3.53 -9.10
C LEU A 40 10.09 4.46 -9.58
N GLN A 41 9.75 5.69 -9.96
CA GLN A 41 10.75 6.69 -10.37
C GLN A 41 11.77 6.98 -9.28
N THR A 42 11.30 7.20 -8.05
CA THR A 42 12.18 7.45 -6.89
C THR A 42 13.10 6.26 -6.65
N TRP A 43 12.58 5.04 -6.71
CA TRP A 43 13.34 3.82 -6.53
C TRP A 43 14.39 3.63 -7.62
N LEU A 44 14.02 3.76 -8.89
CA LEU A 44 14.95 3.63 -10.02
C LEU A 44 16.08 4.69 -9.98
N VAL A 45 15.75 5.94 -9.63
CA VAL A 45 16.75 7.02 -9.52
C VAL A 45 17.76 6.73 -8.41
N LEU A 46 17.29 6.29 -7.24
CA LEU A 46 18.17 5.95 -6.12
C LEU A 46 18.95 4.65 -6.39
N MET A 47 18.35 3.69 -7.09
CA MET A 47 19.00 2.42 -7.41
C MET A 47 19.93 2.47 -8.62
N ARG A 48 20.06 3.63 -9.29
CA ARG A 48 21.06 3.82 -10.35
C ARG A 48 22.50 3.63 -9.86
N ASN A 49 22.78 3.94 -8.60
CA ASN A 49 24.07 3.65 -7.96
C ASN A 49 23.86 3.32 -6.46
N PRO A 50 23.46 2.07 -6.15
CA PRO A 50 23.00 1.72 -4.81
C PRO A 50 24.12 1.81 -3.76
N ARG A 51 25.37 1.51 -4.17
CA ARG A 51 26.55 1.64 -3.29
C ARG A 51 26.80 3.08 -2.87
N ARG A 52 26.60 4.05 -3.78
CA ARG A 52 26.70 5.48 -3.47
C ARG A 52 25.54 5.92 -2.57
N THR A 53 24.31 5.54 -2.91
CA THR A 53 23.13 5.89 -2.12
C THR A 53 23.21 5.36 -0.70
N MET A 54 23.65 4.11 -0.51
CA MET A 54 23.85 3.52 0.81
C MET A 54 24.92 4.27 1.63
N ARG A 55 26.01 4.73 0.99
CA ARG A 55 27.03 5.55 1.67
C ARG A 55 26.48 6.92 2.09
N GLU A 56 25.69 7.57 1.25
CA GLU A 56 25.13 8.90 1.54
C GLU A 56 23.98 8.86 2.56
N MET A 57 23.20 7.77 2.61
CA MET A 57 22.07 7.60 3.56
C MET A 57 22.47 6.91 4.87
N ARG A 58 23.63 6.25 4.89
CA ARG A 58 24.04 5.22 5.86
C ARG A 58 23.27 3.89 5.62
N PRO A 59 23.82 2.73 6.06
CA PRO A 59 23.22 1.42 5.80
C PRO A 59 21.79 1.25 6.34
N MET A 60 21.52 1.71 7.57
CA MET A 60 20.21 1.49 8.19
C MET A 60 19.06 2.19 7.46
N PRO A 61 19.10 3.52 7.18
CA PRO A 61 18.07 4.17 6.38
C PRO A 61 17.94 3.61 4.95
N PHE A 62 19.03 3.11 4.37
CA PHE A 62 19.00 2.44 3.07
C PHE A 62 18.19 1.15 3.13
N PHE A 63 18.39 0.28 4.13
CA PHE A 63 17.61 -0.94 4.29
C PHE A 63 16.14 -0.65 4.60
N VAL A 64 15.85 0.35 5.44
CA VAL A 64 14.48 0.83 5.68
C VAL A 64 13.85 1.31 4.37
N PHE A 65 14.58 2.05 3.53
CA PHE A 65 14.11 2.45 2.21
C PHE A 65 13.81 1.26 1.30
N GLN A 66 14.68 0.25 1.26
CA GLN A 66 14.42 -0.97 0.49
C GLN A 66 13.18 -1.71 0.99
N LEU A 67 13.03 -1.85 2.30
CA LEU A 67 11.90 -2.55 2.89
C LEU A 67 10.59 -1.81 2.60
N LEU A 68 10.56 -0.49 2.82
CA LEU A 68 9.34 0.30 2.67
C LEU A 68 8.96 0.60 1.22
N ILE A 69 9.91 0.99 0.38
CA ILE A 69 9.62 1.36 -1.02
C ILE A 69 9.81 0.15 -1.93
N GLY A 70 10.96 -0.52 -1.86
CA GLY A 70 11.23 -1.71 -2.67
C GLY A 70 10.27 -2.85 -2.34
N GLY A 71 10.09 -3.15 -1.06
CA GLY A 71 9.16 -4.19 -0.59
C GLY A 71 7.72 -3.92 -0.99
N MET A 72 7.23 -2.68 -0.84
CA MET A 72 5.89 -2.29 -1.31
C MET A 72 5.74 -2.47 -2.83
N LEU A 73 6.72 -2.03 -3.64
CA LEU A 73 6.67 -2.17 -5.10
C LEU A 73 6.65 -3.64 -5.52
N ILE A 74 7.57 -4.45 -4.98
CA ILE A 74 7.66 -5.88 -5.26
C ILE A 74 6.37 -6.57 -4.85
N SER A 75 5.89 -6.32 -3.63
CA SER A 75 4.65 -6.89 -3.09
C SER A 75 3.44 -6.58 -3.98
N ALA A 76 3.27 -5.32 -4.37
CA ALA A 76 2.15 -4.92 -5.21
C ALA A 76 2.20 -5.57 -6.62
N LEU A 77 3.39 -5.68 -7.21
CA LEU A 77 3.56 -6.28 -8.53
C LEU A 77 3.44 -7.82 -8.51
N SER A 78 3.90 -8.47 -7.44
CA SER A 78 3.92 -9.93 -7.30
C SER A 78 2.63 -10.51 -6.74
N HIS A 79 1.75 -9.70 -6.15
CA HIS A 79 0.50 -10.18 -5.54
C HIS A 79 -0.41 -11.02 -6.48
N PRO A 80 -0.56 -10.71 -7.79
CA PRO A 80 -1.31 -11.59 -8.69
C PRO A 80 -0.67 -12.98 -8.81
N ALA A 81 0.66 -13.06 -8.81
CA ALA A 81 1.38 -14.32 -8.81
C ALA A 81 1.15 -15.07 -7.49
N LEU A 82 1.13 -14.39 -6.35
CA LEU A 82 0.78 -14.99 -5.06
C LEU A 82 -0.62 -15.64 -5.09
N LEU A 83 -1.63 -14.95 -5.61
CA LEU A 83 -2.98 -15.54 -5.73
C LEU A 83 -3.02 -16.72 -6.69
N SER A 84 -2.29 -16.65 -7.81
CA SER A 84 -2.18 -17.79 -8.73
C SER A 84 -1.52 -18.99 -8.06
N PHE A 85 -0.46 -18.77 -7.28
CA PHE A 85 0.22 -19.80 -6.51
C PHE A 85 -0.73 -20.46 -5.49
N ILE A 86 -1.46 -19.66 -4.71
CA ILE A 86 -2.44 -20.18 -3.74
C ILE A 86 -3.52 -21.00 -4.47
N THR A 87 -4.08 -20.47 -5.56
CA THR A 87 -5.14 -21.13 -6.32
C THR A 87 -4.67 -22.48 -6.89
N LEU A 88 -3.51 -22.49 -7.55
CA LEU A 88 -2.93 -23.71 -8.10
C LEU A 88 -2.56 -24.73 -7.01
N SER A 89 -2.08 -24.26 -5.86
CA SER A 89 -1.75 -25.12 -4.73
C SER A 89 -3.01 -25.79 -4.16
N VAL A 90 -4.10 -25.04 -3.99
CA VAL A 90 -5.39 -25.58 -3.54
C VAL A 90 -5.94 -26.59 -4.54
N LEU A 91 -5.94 -26.26 -5.84
CA LEU A 91 -6.41 -27.18 -6.89
C LEU A 91 -5.60 -28.48 -6.91
N SER A 92 -4.27 -28.38 -6.79
CA SER A 92 -3.38 -29.55 -6.71
C SER A 92 -3.71 -30.43 -5.50
N MET A 93 -3.90 -29.83 -4.32
CA MET A 93 -4.26 -30.56 -3.10
C MET A 93 -5.64 -31.24 -3.18
N LEU A 94 -6.59 -30.67 -3.91
CA LEU A 94 -7.91 -31.27 -4.14
C LEU A 94 -7.83 -32.48 -5.10
N GLN A 95 -6.94 -32.44 -6.09
CA GLN A 95 -6.77 -33.51 -7.09
C GLN A 95 -5.91 -34.67 -6.57
N SER A 96 -4.91 -34.39 -5.76
CA SER A 96 -4.05 -35.40 -5.14
C SER A 96 -3.74 -34.96 -3.71
N PRO A 97 -4.55 -35.40 -2.73
CA PRO A 97 -4.29 -35.14 -1.32
C PRO A 97 -2.87 -35.60 -0.99
N ALA A 98 -2.11 -34.73 -0.34
CA ALA A 98 -0.65 -34.83 -0.16
C ALA A 98 -0.22 -35.92 0.83
N SER A 99 -0.76 -37.14 0.70
CA SER A 99 -0.50 -38.28 1.59
C SER A 99 0.98 -38.64 1.67
N ASP A 100 1.74 -38.40 0.60
CA ASP A 100 3.17 -38.73 0.48
C ASP A 100 4.10 -37.50 0.39
N SER A 101 3.63 -36.33 0.86
CA SER A 101 4.45 -35.11 0.84
C SER A 101 5.62 -35.19 1.83
N SER A 102 6.81 -34.82 1.37
CA SER A 102 8.02 -34.70 2.20
C SER A 102 7.80 -33.73 3.37
N ALA A 103 8.46 -33.99 4.50
CA ALA A 103 8.45 -33.10 5.66
C ALA A 103 8.86 -31.66 5.29
N PHE A 104 9.80 -31.50 4.36
CA PHE A 104 10.24 -30.21 3.85
C PHE A 104 9.07 -29.43 3.21
N THR A 105 8.28 -30.08 2.35
CA THR A 105 7.12 -29.47 1.69
C THR A 105 6.08 -29.01 2.69
N LYS A 106 5.81 -29.81 3.75
CA LYS A 106 4.86 -29.47 4.80
C LYS A 106 5.33 -28.23 5.60
N VAL A 107 6.62 -28.16 5.93
CA VAL A 107 7.20 -27.01 6.63
C VAL A 107 7.16 -25.74 5.79
N MET A 108 7.51 -25.82 4.50
CA MET A 108 7.41 -24.68 3.58
C MET A 108 5.97 -24.18 3.46
N LEU A 109 5.00 -25.09 3.27
CA LEU A 109 3.59 -24.72 3.23
C LEU A 109 3.13 -24.03 4.51
N ALA A 110 3.55 -24.51 5.69
CA ALA A 110 3.23 -23.88 6.96
C ALA A 110 3.80 -22.45 7.06
N ILE A 111 5.05 -22.26 6.65
CA ILE A 111 5.69 -20.94 6.60
C ILE A 111 4.95 -20.01 5.63
N ASP A 112 4.57 -20.51 4.44
CA ASP A 112 3.82 -19.75 3.46
C ASP A 112 2.45 -19.30 4.00
N MET A 113 1.72 -20.21 4.67
CA MET A 113 0.44 -19.89 5.30
C MET A 113 0.60 -18.83 6.39
N VAL A 114 1.60 -18.96 7.27
CA VAL A 114 1.88 -17.95 8.31
C VAL A 114 2.23 -16.60 7.69
N ASN A 115 3.05 -16.58 6.64
CA ASN A 115 3.43 -15.35 5.95
C ASN A 115 2.23 -14.67 5.29
N ILE A 116 1.38 -15.43 4.59
CA ILE A 116 0.19 -14.89 3.91
C ILE A 116 -0.81 -14.35 4.93
N LEU A 117 -1.18 -15.16 5.92
CA LEU A 117 -2.15 -14.76 6.95
C LEU A 117 -1.62 -13.60 7.79
N GLY A 118 -0.35 -13.67 8.18
CA GLY A 118 0.33 -12.61 8.93
C GLY A 118 0.37 -11.29 8.15
N SER A 119 0.62 -11.33 6.84
CA SER A 119 0.62 -10.13 5.98
C SER A 119 -0.75 -9.45 5.94
N TYR A 120 -1.83 -10.22 5.80
CA TYR A 120 -3.19 -9.69 5.84
C TYR A 120 -3.57 -9.17 7.23
N ALA A 121 -3.15 -9.86 8.30
CA ALA A 121 -3.38 -9.41 9.67
C ALA A 121 -2.67 -8.08 9.97
N VAL A 122 -1.39 -7.95 9.58
CA VAL A 122 -0.64 -6.70 9.71
C VAL A 122 -1.32 -5.57 8.93
N PHE A 123 -1.75 -5.83 7.70
CA PHE A 123 -2.48 -4.84 6.91
C PHE A 123 -3.78 -4.38 7.60
N TYR A 124 -4.55 -5.33 8.15
CA TYR A 124 -5.77 -5.03 8.89
C TYR A 124 -5.50 -4.19 10.15
N VAL A 125 -4.50 -4.57 10.95
CA VAL A 125 -4.12 -3.85 12.17
C VAL A 125 -3.63 -2.44 11.83
N SER A 126 -2.72 -2.30 10.87
CA SER A 126 -2.20 -1.00 10.45
C SER A 126 -3.29 -0.09 9.86
N GLY A 127 -4.22 -0.65 9.09
CA GLY A 127 -5.34 0.12 8.53
C GLY A 127 -6.37 0.54 9.59
N SER A 128 -6.59 -0.28 10.62
CA SER A 128 -7.59 -0.03 11.65
C SER A 128 -7.07 0.79 12.84
N MET A 129 -5.76 0.82 13.11
CA MET A 129 -5.18 1.59 14.21
C MET A 129 -5.59 3.07 14.26
N PRO A 130 -5.54 3.85 13.16
CA PRO A 130 -5.90 5.27 13.19
C PRO A 130 -7.42 5.52 13.18
N MET A 131 -8.25 4.50 13.01
CA MET A 131 -9.69 4.64 12.90
C MET A 131 -10.38 4.72 14.28
N SER A 132 -11.33 5.62 14.41
CA SER A 132 -12.26 5.67 15.54
C SER A 132 -13.16 4.41 15.57
N PRO A 133 -13.73 4.05 16.74
CA PRO A 133 -14.65 2.92 16.85
C PRO A 133 -15.84 2.99 15.87
N ARG A 134 -16.35 4.20 15.58
CA ARG A 134 -17.44 4.43 14.64
C ARG A 134 -17.03 4.10 13.20
N GLU A 135 -15.83 4.50 12.79
CA GLU A 135 -15.28 4.20 11.45
C GLU A 135 -14.97 2.72 11.27
N LYS A 136 -14.49 2.04 12.32
CA LYS A 136 -14.29 0.58 12.30
C LYS A 136 -15.61 -0.16 12.07
N SER A 137 -16.67 0.27 12.76
CA SER A 137 -18.00 -0.32 12.65
C SER A 137 -18.64 -0.07 11.29
N SER A 138 -18.46 1.12 10.69
CA SER A 138 -19.02 1.46 9.39
C SER A 138 -18.42 0.64 8.24
N LEU A 139 -17.15 0.23 8.35
CA LEU A 139 -16.51 -0.67 7.38
C LEU A 139 -17.09 -2.08 7.42
N GLY A 140 -17.39 -2.62 8.61
CA GLY A 140 -18.08 -3.91 8.78
C GLY A 140 -17.53 -5.04 7.91
N ARG A 141 -18.34 -5.55 6.98
CA ARG A 141 -17.97 -6.65 6.06
C ARG A 141 -17.01 -6.23 4.94
N CYS A 142 -16.74 -4.94 4.74
CA CYS A 142 -15.81 -4.47 3.71
C CYS A 142 -14.38 -5.01 3.90
N TRP A 143 -13.99 -5.35 5.13
CA TRP A 143 -12.69 -5.98 5.42
C TRP A 143 -12.51 -7.34 4.74
N LEU A 144 -13.59 -8.06 4.42
CA LEU A 144 -13.49 -9.33 3.66
C LEU A 144 -13.03 -9.11 2.21
N TYR A 145 -13.16 -7.88 1.69
CA TYR A 145 -12.74 -7.52 0.35
C TYR A 145 -11.27 -7.08 0.29
N ILE A 146 -10.48 -7.21 1.36
CA ILE A 146 -9.04 -6.88 1.34
C ILE A 146 -8.29 -7.59 0.20
N PRO A 147 -8.47 -8.90 -0.06
CA PRO A 147 -7.78 -9.57 -1.18
C PRO A 147 -8.14 -8.97 -2.54
N VAL A 148 -9.42 -8.61 -2.73
CA VAL A 148 -9.91 -7.95 -3.96
C VAL A 148 -9.32 -6.54 -4.08
N TYR A 149 -9.23 -5.81 -2.97
CA TYR A 149 -8.59 -4.50 -2.92
C TYR A 149 -7.10 -4.58 -3.27
N TRP A 150 -6.39 -5.60 -2.79
CA TRP A 150 -5.00 -5.83 -3.16
C TRP A 150 -4.82 -6.12 -4.65
N MET A 151 -5.75 -6.82 -5.29
CA MET A 151 -5.74 -6.98 -6.74
C MET A 151 -5.92 -5.65 -7.47
N ALA A 152 -6.78 -4.77 -6.98
CA ALA A 152 -6.91 -3.42 -7.53
C ALA A 152 -5.60 -2.61 -7.38
N ILE A 153 -4.90 -2.77 -6.25
CA ILE A 153 -3.58 -2.18 -6.01
C ILE A 153 -2.55 -2.71 -7.02
N SER A 154 -2.53 -4.02 -7.27
CA SER A 154 -1.67 -4.64 -8.28
C SER A 154 -1.94 -4.13 -9.69
N ILE A 155 -3.21 -3.96 -10.06
CA ILE A 155 -3.59 -3.37 -11.35
C ILE A 155 -3.02 -1.95 -11.46
N ALA A 156 -3.14 -1.13 -10.41
CA ALA A 156 -2.58 0.21 -10.39
C ALA A 156 -1.04 0.21 -10.51
N ALA A 157 -0.36 -0.73 -9.84
CA ALA A 157 1.08 -0.88 -9.89
C ALA A 157 1.58 -1.30 -11.29
N TRP A 158 0.96 -2.31 -11.90
CA TRP A 158 1.29 -2.74 -13.27
C TRP A 158 1.01 -1.65 -14.30
N LYS A 159 -0.13 -0.95 -14.18
CA LYS A 159 -0.44 0.21 -15.01
C LYS A 159 0.63 1.31 -14.85
N ALA A 160 1.14 1.53 -13.64
CA ALA A 160 2.20 2.51 -13.41
C ALA A 160 3.52 2.12 -14.09
N VAL A 161 3.90 0.84 -14.09
CA VAL A 161 5.08 0.33 -14.82
C VAL A 161 4.93 0.59 -16.32
N ILE A 162 3.77 0.26 -16.89
CA ILE A 162 3.47 0.47 -18.31
C ILE A 162 3.49 1.97 -18.65
N GLU A 163 2.81 2.80 -17.86
CA GLU A 163 2.79 4.25 -18.06
C GLU A 163 4.17 4.89 -17.89
N LEU A 164 5.01 4.38 -16.99
CA LEU A 164 6.37 4.88 -16.83
C LEU A 164 7.21 4.65 -18.09
N ARG A 165 7.02 3.50 -18.75
CA ARG A 165 7.76 3.16 -19.98
C ARG A 165 7.21 3.87 -21.22
N LEU A 166 5.89 3.95 -21.35
CA LEU A 166 5.22 4.41 -22.58
C LEU A 166 4.83 5.89 -22.54
N ARG A 167 4.53 6.44 -21.35
CA ARG A 167 4.06 7.82 -21.17
C ARG A 167 4.73 8.45 -19.94
N PRO A 168 6.06 8.59 -19.89
CA PRO A 168 6.80 8.94 -18.68
C PRO A 168 6.34 10.27 -18.05
N PHE A 169 5.97 11.26 -18.86
CA PHE A 169 5.54 12.58 -18.41
C PHE A 169 4.02 12.72 -18.19
N TYR A 170 3.24 11.68 -18.43
CA TYR A 170 1.80 11.69 -18.15
C TYR A 170 1.55 11.49 -16.65
N TRP A 171 0.72 12.35 -16.07
CA TRP A 171 0.25 12.23 -14.69
C TRP A 171 -1.28 12.38 -14.67
N SER A 172 -2.00 11.32 -14.33
CA SER A 172 -3.46 11.38 -14.16
C SER A 172 -3.79 12.44 -13.12
N LYS A 173 -4.66 13.41 -13.39
CA LYS A 173 -5.14 14.34 -12.35
C LYS A 173 -6.40 13.78 -11.69
N THR A 174 -6.54 14.00 -10.39
CA THR A 174 -7.80 13.72 -9.68
C THR A 174 -8.70 14.95 -9.81
N PRO A 175 -9.98 14.80 -10.17
CA PRO A 175 -10.93 15.90 -10.12
C PRO A 175 -11.07 16.38 -8.67
N HIS A 176 -11.06 17.70 -8.47
CA HIS A 176 -11.34 18.30 -7.17
C HIS A 176 -12.76 18.87 -7.22
N LEU A 177 -13.59 18.45 -6.27
CA LEU A 177 -14.85 19.14 -5.99
C LEU A 177 -14.54 20.28 -5.01
N PRO A 178 -15.11 21.48 -5.18
CA PRO A 178 -15.01 22.52 -4.17
C PRO A 178 -15.52 21.98 -2.85
N SER A 179 -14.72 22.04 -1.79
CA SER A 179 -15.22 21.78 -0.44
C SER A 179 -16.29 22.83 -0.14
N ARG A 180 -17.42 22.41 0.46
CA ARG A 180 -18.36 23.39 1.01
C ARG A 180 -17.59 24.21 2.04
N SER A 181 -17.50 25.53 1.83
CA SER A 181 -16.95 26.43 2.84
C SER A 181 -17.70 26.17 4.13
N LEU A 182 -17.01 25.78 5.20
CA LEU A 182 -17.59 25.77 6.54
C LEU A 182 -18.15 27.18 6.76
N ALA A 183 -19.43 27.28 7.11
CA ALA A 183 -20.02 28.56 7.49
C ALA A 183 -19.14 29.18 8.59
N PRO A 184 -18.90 30.51 8.60
CA PRO A 184 -17.95 31.18 9.50
C PRO A 184 -18.13 30.89 11.01
N ASN A 185 -19.26 30.30 11.41
CA ASN A 185 -19.64 30.06 12.80
C ASN A 185 -19.58 28.59 13.26
N ALA A 186 -18.99 27.67 12.48
CA ALA A 186 -18.82 26.29 12.93
C ALA A 186 -17.74 26.23 14.04
N ARG A 187 -18.17 26.19 15.30
CA ARG A 187 -17.26 25.95 16.43
C ARG A 187 -16.72 24.52 16.34
N ILE A 188 -15.40 24.39 16.27
CA ILE A 188 -14.71 23.11 16.40
C ILE A 188 -14.55 22.86 17.89
N ASP A 189 -15.50 22.12 18.49
CA ASP A 189 -15.29 21.62 19.85
C ASP A 189 -14.25 20.49 19.80
N GLY A 190 -13.43 20.39 20.86
CA GLY A 190 -12.23 19.54 20.98
C GLY A 190 -12.43 18.02 20.90
N GLN A 191 -13.53 17.56 20.32
CA GLN A 191 -13.86 16.16 20.04
C GLN A 191 -14.14 15.88 18.54
N GLY A 192 -13.96 16.84 17.64
CA GLY A 192 -14.00 16.61 16.19
C GLY A 192 -15.38 16.27 15.62
N ALA A 193 -16.46 16.52 16.36
CA ALA A 193 -17.82 16.41 15.83
C ALA A 193 -18.32 17.78 15.35
N VAL A 194 -18.64 17.88 14.06
CA VAL A 194 -19.31 19.05 13.47
C VAL A 194 -20.82 18.87 13.64
N PHE A 195 -21.45 19.70 14.45
CA PHE A 195 -22.92 19.82 14.47
C PHE A 195 -23.32 21.06 13.66
N ALA A 196 -24.19 20.86 12.67
CA ALA A 196 -24.96 21.96 12.09
C ALA A 196 -26.10 22.31 13.05
N ALA A 197 -26.24 23.60 13.36
CA ALA A 197 -27.43 24.14 14.02
C ALA A 197 -28.61 24.16 13.04
#